data_AF-A0A946EE06-F1
#
_entry.id   AF-A0A946EE06-F1
#
_cell.length_a   1.000
_cell.length_b   1.000
_cell.length_c   1.000
_cell.angle_alpha   90.00
_cell.angle_beta   90.00
_cell.angle_gamma   90.00
#
_symmetry.space_group_name_H-M   'P 1'
#
loop_
_entity.id
_entity.type
_entity.pdbx_description
1 polymer ?
#
loop_
_entity_poly.entity_id
_entity_poly.type
_entity_poly.pdbx_seq_one_letter_code
_entity_poly.pdbx_strand_id
1 'polypeptide(L)' 'MTLTNGRSEPRSAIVHHIKPHKGNLTLFYDPDNLEAVCWSCHSGAIQSQEALGYDTTIGADGWPVDAKHPSY' A
#
# COMPACT_ATOMS: atom_id res chain seq x y z
N MET A 1 -18.32 15.64 -6.83
CA MET A 1 -18.16 16.01 -5.40
C MET A 1 -16.75 15.62 -5.02
N THR A 2 -15.86 16.59 -4.80
CA THR A 2 -14.44 16.35 -4.52
C THR A 2 -14.22 16.47 -3.02
N LEU A 3 -13.60 15.47 -2.40
CA LEU A 3 -13.23 15.56 -0.98
C LEU A 3 -12.13 16.64 -0.85
N THR A 4 -12.48 17.80 -0.30
CA THR A 4 -11.56 18.92 -0.08
C THR A 4 -10.90 18.88 1.30
N ASN A 5 -11.48 18.13 2.24
CA ASN A 5 -10.91 17.84 3.55
C ASN A 5 -11.56 16.57 4.13
N GLY A 6 -10.81 15.80 4.93
CA GLY A 6 -11.26 14.61 5.61
C GLY A 6 -10.24 14.21 6.68
N ARG A 7 -10.72 13.73 7.84
CA ARG A 7 -9.81 13.21 8.87
C ARG A 7 -9.15 11.95 8.31
N SER A 8 -7.83 11.85 8.46
CA SER A 8 -7.02 10.63 8.28
C SER A 8 -7.40 9.56 9.31
N GLU A 9 -8.68 9.22 9.40
CA GLU A 9 -9.18 8.21 10.33
C GLU A 9 -8.63 6.85 9.86
N PRO A 10 -7.94 6.09 10.73
CA PRO A 10 -7.19 4.89 10.33
C PRO A 10 -7.97 3.83 9.54
N ARG A 11 -9.30 3.76 9.74
CA ARG A 11 -10.22 2.80 9.13
C ARG A 11 -11.03 3.38 7.96
N SER A 12 -10.83 4.65 7.59
CA SER A 12 -11.44 5.21 6.37
C SER A 12 -11.06 4.38 5.16
N ALA A 13 -12.06 3.93 4.40
CA ALA A 13 -11.83 3.21 3.15
C ALA A 13 -11.33 4.16 2.06
N ILE A 14 -10.27 3.78 1.37
CA ILE A 14 -9.73 4.47 0.21
C ILE A 14 -9.41 3.49 -0.92
N VAL A 15 -9.27 4.01 -2.13
CA VAL A 15 -8.91 3.22 -3.31
C VAL A 15 -7.39 3.20 -3.46
N HIS A 16 -6.83 2.01 -3.60
CA HIS A 16 -5.41 1.75 -3.83
C HIS A 16 -5.21 1.10 -5.20
N HIS A 17 -4.09 1.41 -5.85
CA HIS A 17 -3.68 0.74 -7.09
C HIS A 17 -2.74 -0.43 -6.77
N ILE A 18 -3.20 -1.67 -6.97
CA ILE A 18 -2.41 -2.90 -6.69
C ILE A 18 -1.04 -2.85 -7.37
N LYS A 19 -1.01 -2.41 -8.62
CA LYS A 19 0.20 -2.06 -9.36
C LYS A 19 0.31 -0.54 -9.46
N PRO A 20 1.43 0.05 -9.01
CA PRO A 20 1.68 1.48 -9.16
C PRO A 20 1.58 1.91 -10.62
N HIS A 21 0.66 2.82 -10.93
CA HIS A 21 0.37 3.20 -12.30
C HIS A 21 1.53 3.99 -12.96
N LYS A 22 2.33 4.74 -12.18
CA LYS A 22 3.52 5.51 -12.67
C LYS A 22 3.26 6.35 -13.93
N GLY A 23 2.07 6.96 -14.01
CA GLY A 23 1.62 7.76 -15.17
C GLY A 23 0.94 6.98 -16.30
N ASN A 24 0.91 5.65 -16.24
CA ASN A 24 0.15 4.82 -17.17
C ASN A 24 -1.35 4.92 -16.88
N LEU A 25 -2.11 5.55 -17.78
CA LEU A 25 -3.54 5.74 -17.62
C LEU A 25 -4.36 4.45 -17.74
N THR A 26 -3.87 3.45 -18.49
CA THR A 26 -4.54 2.15 -18.55
C THR A 26 -4.55 1.50 -17.18
N LEU A 27 -3.40 1.46 -16.48
CA LEU A 27 -3.34 0.96 -15.10
C LEU A 27 -4.11 1.82 -14.10
N PHE A 28 -4.19 3.13 -14.35
CA PHE A 28 -4.90 4.04 -13.45
C PHE A 28 -6.41 3.80 -13.44
N TYR A 29 -6.99 3.46 -14.60
CA TYR A 29 -8.43 3.23 -14.77
C TYR A 29 -8.84 1.75 -14.78
N ASP A 30 -7.87 0.83 -14.73
CA ASP A 30 -8.14 -0.60 -14.74
C ASP A 30 -8.82 -1.04 -13.43
N PRO A 31 -10.09 -1.47 -13.47
CA PRO A 31 -10.81 -1.88 -12.27
C PRO A 31 -10.17 -3.11 -11.60
N ASP A 32 -9.49 -3.96 -12.35
CA ASP A 32 -8.78 -5.12 -11.80
C ASP A 32 -7.48 -4.72 -11.10
N ASN A 33 -7.04 -3.47 -11.29
CA ASN A 33 -5.88 -2.88 -10.60
C ASN A 33 -6.28 -2.03 -9.38
N LEU A 34 -7.57 -1.94 -9.04
CA LEU A 34 -8.06 -1.13 -7.92
C LEU A 34 -8.55 -2.02 -6.77
N GLU A 35 -8.15 -1.70 -5.55
CA GLU A 35 -8.66 -2.35 -4.34
C GLU A 35 -9.07 -1.33 -3.26
N ALA A 36 -10.05 -1.70 -2.43
CA ALA A 36 -10.48 -0.89 -1.30
C ALA A 36 -9.72 -1.29 -0.04
N VAL A 37 -8.98 -0.35 0.54
CA VAL A 37 -8.14 -0.57 1.74
C VAL A 37 -8.38 0.50 2.79
N CYS A 38 -7.94 0.24 4.02
CA CYS A 38 -7.99 1.25 5.08
C CYS A 38 -6.90 2.33 4.88
N TRP A 39 -7.16 3.57 5.30
CA TRP A 39 -6.20 4.68 5.20
C TRP A 39 -4.85 4.32 5.83
N SER A 40 -4.86 3.75 7.04
CA SER A 40 -3.62 3.38 7.74
C SER A 40 -2.86 2.23 7.07
N CYS A 41 -3.56 1.33 6.38
CA CYS A 41 -2.99 0.25 5.58
C CYS A 41 -2.26 0.85 4.37
N HIS A 42 -2.95 1.74 3.65
CA HIS A 42 -2.45 2.41 2.46
C HIS A 42 -1.24 3.30 2.75
N SER A 43 -1.37 4.24 3.70
CA SER A 43 -0.31 5.19 4.04
C SER A 43 0.81 4.60 4.92
N GLY A 44 0.73 3.30 5.22
CA GLY A 44 1.63 2.60 6.12
C GLY A 44 2.33 1.45 5.41
N ALA A 45 1.90 0.23 5.71
CA ALA A 45 2.55 -0.99 5.23
C ALA A 45 2.63 -1.05 3.70
N ILE A 46 1.53 -0.71 3.00
CA ILE A 46 1.47 -0.77 1.53
C ILE A 46 2.45 0.23 0.92
N GLN A 47 2.38 1.51 1.31
CA GLN A 47 3.30 2.53 0.80
C GLN A 47 4.77 2.19 1.11
N SER A 48 5.08 1.62 2.28
CA SER A 48 6.42 1.17 2.63
C SER A 48 6.91 0.05 1.70
N GLN A 49 6.08 -0.96 1.48
CA GLN A 49 6.37 -2.08 0.58
C GLN A 49 6.59 -1.62 -0.86
N GLU A 50 5.80 -0.66 -1.36
CA GLU A 50 6.00 -0.08 -2.69
C GLU A 50 7.34 0.65 -2.81
N ALA A 51 7.74 1.39 -1.77
CA ALA A 51 8.98 2.16 -1.76
C ALA A 51 10.23 1.27 -1.64
N LEU A 52 10.17 0.23 -0.81
CA LEU A 52 11.29 -0.65 -0.49
C LEU A 52 11.38 -1.86 -1.42
N GLY A 53 10.26 -2.33 -1.95
CA GLY A 53 10.16 -3.53 -2.78
C GLY A 53 10.10 -4.85 -2.00
N TYR A 54 9.95 -4.80 -0.67
CA TYR A 54 9.85 -5.94 0.24
C TYR A 54 9.00 -5.61 1.48
N ASP A 55 8.47 -6.64 2.15
CA ASP A 55 7.75 -6.51 3.42
C ASP A 55 8.70 -6.31 4.61
N THR A 56 8.43 -5.31 5.44
CA THR A 56 9.20 -4.99 6.66
C THR A 56 8.74 -5.75 7.90
N THR A 57 7.75 -6.65 7.77
CA THR A 57 7.21 -7.41 8.88
C THR A 57 8.26 -8.37 9.46
N ILE A 58 8.44 -8.32 10.79
CA ILE A 58 9.31 -9.24 11.54
C ILE A 58 8.43 -10.33 12.16
N GLY A 59 8.80 -11.59 11.91
CA GLY A 59 8.12 -12.77 12.41
C GLY A 59 8.29 -12.97 13.91
N ALA A 60 7.51 -13.90 14.47
CA ALA A 60 7.58 -14.25 15.90
C ALA A 60 8.93 -14.89 16.29
N ASP A 61 9.68 -15.38 15.32
CA ASP A 61 11.05 -15.89 15.45
C ASP A 61 12.12 -14.79 15.44
N GLY A 62 11.72 -13.52 15.29
CA GLY A 62 12.61 -12.37 15.25
C GLY A 62 13.27 -12.12 13.90
N TRP A 63 12.92 -12.89 12.86
CA TRP A 63 13.46 -12.74 11.51
C TRP A 63 12.46 -12.09 10.55
N PRO A 64 12.91 -11.35 9.52
CA PRO A 64 12.01 -10.83 8.50
C PRO A 64 11.21 -11.94 7.81
N VAL A 65 9.93 -11.71 7.58
CA VAL A 65 9.05 -12.71 6.93
C VAL A 65 9.23 -12.75 5.41
N ASP A 66 9.70 -11.65 4.80
CA ASP A 66 9.99 -11.58 3.38
C ASP A 66 11.47 -11.87 3.13
N ALA A 67 11.73 -12.87 2.29
CA ALA A 67 13.08 -13.27 1.89
C ALA A 67 13.86 -12.17 1.16
N LYS A 68 13.18 -11.17 0.60
CA LYS A 68 13.83 -9.99 -0.02
C LYS A 68 14.29 -8.95 1.01
N HIS A 69 13.81 -9.03 2.25
CA HIS A 69 14.23 -8.11 3.29
C HIS A 69 15.74 -8.26 3.51
N PRO A 70 16.52 -7.17 3.50
CA PRO A 70 17.94 -7.25 3.76
C PRO A 70 18.17 -7.71 5.21
N SER A 71 18.58 -8.96 5.38
CA SER A 71 19.12 -9.48 6.62
C SER A 71 20.63 -9.28 6.60
N TYR A 72 21.13 -8.42 7.48
CA TYR A 72 22.57 -8.31 7.77
C TYR A 72 23.03 -9.48 8.64
#